data_AF-I4KD93-F1
#
_entry.id   AF-I4KD93-F1
#
_cell.length_a   1.000
_cell.length_b   1.000
_cell.length_c   1.000
_cell.angle_alpha   90.00
_cell.angle_beta   90.00
_cell.angle_gamma   90.00
#
_symmetry.space_group_name_H-M   'P 1'
#
loop_
_entity.id
_entity.type
_entity.pdbx_description
1 polymer ?
#
loop_
_entity_poly.entity_id
_entity_poly.type
_entity_poly.pdbx_seq_one_letter_code
_entity_poly.pdbx_strand_id
1 'polypeptide(L)'
;MKDHPTRAEISEKVIQLFVDIIGFIDRSDVTEQTDFIHDYDIIDDDLTCFVMQIKWQFKLQATQEDWDHITTIKQIVDLIVQRRSSSL
;
A
#
# COMPACT_ATOMS: atom_id res chain seq x y z
N MET A 1 13.22 -10.90 -20.10
CA MET A 1 13.14 -11.36 -18.70
C MET A 1 11.83 -10.83 -18.13
N LYS A 2 11.05 -11.66 -17.43
CA LYS A 2 9.96 -11.13 -16.59
C LYS A 2 10.63 -10.73 -15.29
N ASP A 3 11.22 -9.54 -15.26
CA ASP A 3 11.73 -9.00 -14.00
C ASP A 3 10.54 -8.77 -13.08
N HIS A 4 10.52 -9.52 -11.98
CA HIS A 4 9.59 -9.25 -10.90
C HIS A 4 10.00 -7.91 -10.29
N PRO A 5 9.07 -6.97 -10.08
CA PRO A 5 9.42 -5.68 -9.52
C PRO A 5 10.02 -5.88 -8.13
N THR A 6 11.12 -5.19 -7.89
CA THR A 6 11.83 -5.12 -6.62
C THR A 6 10.94 -4.52 -5.52
N ARG A 7 11.29 -4.75 -4.25
CA ARG A 7 10.58 -4.12 -3.12
C ARG A 7 10.56 -2.58 -3.24
N ALA A 8 11.64 -1.98 -3.75
CA ALA A 8 11.73 -0.54 -3.96
C ALA A 8 10.73 -0.05 -5.03
N GLU A 9 10.61 -0.77 -6.16
CA GLU A 9 9.63 -0.45 -7.20
C GLU A 9 8.18 -0.66 -6.72
N ILE A 10 7.94 -1.69 -5.90
CA ILE A 10 6.64 -1.90 -5.25
C ILE A 10 6.34 -0.74 -4.31
N SER A 11 7.31 -0.34 -3.48
CA SER A 11 7.17 0.77 -2.54
C SER A 11 6.81 2.07 -3.24
N GLU A 12 7.58 2.45 -4.26
CA GLU A 12 7.30 3.67 -5.03
C GLU A 12 5.90 3.63 -5.65
N LYS A 13 5.51 2.47 -6.20
CA LYS A 13 4.19 2.30 -6.78
C LYS A 13 3.05 2.41 -5.76
N VAL A 14 3.24 1.87 -4.55
CA VAL A 14 2.26 1.98 -3.45
C VAL A 14 2.15 3.43 -2.99
N ILE A 15 3.27 4.13 -2.84
CA ILE A 15 3.30 5.54 -2.45
C ILE A 15 2.60 6.40 -3.50
N GLN A 16 2.91 6.21 -4.78
CA GLN A 16 2.26 6.97 -5.86
C GLN A 16 0.74 6.73 -5.87
N LEU A 17 0.31 5.47 -5.71
CA LEU A 17 -1.11 5.14 -5.67
C LEU A 17 -1.81 5.79 -4.45
N PHE A 18 -1.14 5.85 -3.31
CA PHE A 18 -1.64 6.52 -2.12
C PHE A 18 -1.86 8.01 -2.40
N VAL A 19 -0.84 8.70 -2.93
CA VAL A 19 -0.92 10.12 -3.30
C VAL A 19 -2.03 10.38 -4.33
N ASP A 20 -2.14 9.54 -5.35
CA ASP A 20 -3.14 9.70 -6.42
C ASP A 20 -4.58 9.54 -5.91
N ILE A 21 -4.81 8.65 -4.95
CA ILE A 21 -6.15 8.37 -4.40
C ILE A 21 -6.55 9.38 -3.35
N ILE A 22 -5.63 9.72 -2.46
CA ILE A 22 -5.89 10.69 -1.39
C ILE A 22 -5.97 12.11 -1.97
N GLY A 23 -5.18 12.41 -2.99
CA GLY A 23 -5.32 13.61 -3.83
C GLY A 23 -4.96 14.95 -3.17
N PHE A 24 -4.78 15.00 -1.84
CA PHE A 24 -4.41 16.21 -1.11
C PHE A 24 -3.00 16.20 -0.49
N ILE A 25 -2.25 15.10 -0.66
CA ILE A 25 -0.90 14.93 -0.09
C ILE A 25 0.14 14.99 -1.21
N ASP A 26 1.22 15.75 -1.02
CA ASP A 26 2.33 15.75 -1.96
C ASP A 26 3.17 14.47 -1.80
N ARG A 27 3.62 13.90 -2.93
CA ARG A 27 4.52 12.75 -2.93
C ARG A 27 5.78 13.00 -2.09
N SER A 28 6.32 14.21 -2.05
CA SER A 28 7.51 14.55 -1.25
C SER A 28 7.34 14.31 0.25
N ASP A 29 6.09 14.33 0.73
CA ASP A 29 5.78 14.24 2.16
C ASP A 29 5.53 12.81 2.61
N VAL A 30 5.44 11.87 1.66
CA VAL A 30 5.09 10.48 1.92
C VAL A 30 6.32 9.57 1.90
N THR A 31 6.45 8.73 2.92
CA THR A 31 7.47 7.69 3.04
C THR A 31 6.85 6.35 3.42
N GLU A 32 7.63 5.27 3.43
CA GLU A 32 7.14 3.99 3.93
C GLU A 32 6.69 4.03 5.41
N GLN A 33 7.23 4.97 6.20
CA GLN A 33 6.89 5.12 7.61
C GLN A 33 5.64 5.96 7.84
N THR A 34 5.08 6.56 6.79
CA THR A 34 3.85 7.33 6.87
C THR A 34 2.75 6.48 7.49
N ASP A 35 2.17 6.98 8.58
CA ASP A 35 1.02 6.42 9.24
C ASP A 35 -0.25 7.16 8.78
N PHE A 36 -1.19 6.44 8.17
CA PHE A 36 -2.35 7.03 7.53
C PHE A 36 -3.20 7.86 8.50
N ILE A 37 -3.33 7.38 9.74
CA ILE A 37 -4.19 7.98 10.74
C ILE A 37 -3.45 9.11 11.45
N HIS A 38 -2.23 8.87 11.92
CA HIS A 38 -1.53 9.83 12.76
C HIS A 38 -0.92 11.01 12.00
N ASP A 39 -0.49 10.80 10.75
CA ASP A 39 0.15 11.86 9.96
C ASP A 39 -0.85 12.70 9.16
N TYR A 40 -1.99 12.11 8.77
CA TYR A 40 -2.92 12.71 7.81
C TYR A 40 -4.41 12.60 8.17
N ASP A 41 -4.75 12.00 9.33
CA ASP A 41 -6.14 11.77 9.74
C ASP A 41 -7.00 11.03 8.69
N ILE A 42 -6.37 10.18 7.86
CA ILE A 42 -7.06 9.40 6.82
C ILE A 42 -7.70 8.18 7.47
N ILE A 43 -9.02 8.06 7.28
CA ILE A 43 -9.84 7.00 7.88
C ILE A 43 -10.81 6.38 6.87
N ASP A 44 -11.38 5.24 7.27
CA ASP A 44 -12.54 4.53 6.70
C ASP A 44 -12.67 4.58 5.16
N ASP A 45 -13.38 5.56 4.61
CA ASP A 45 -13.74 5.59 3.18
C ASP A 45 -12.53 5.81 2.26
N ASP A 46 -11.64 6.74 2.61
CA ASP A 46 -10.44 7.05 1.83
C ASP A 46 -9.46 5.88 1.85
N LEU A 47 -9.28 5.29 3.03
CA LEU A 47 -8.43 4.10 3.21
C LEU A 47 -9.01 2.89 2.47
N THR A 48 -10.33 2.71 2.48
CA THR A 48 -11.00 1.63 1.75
C THR A 48 -10.75 1.75 0.25
N CYS A 49 -10.85 2.95 -0.32
CA CYS A 49 -10.56 3.17 -1.74
C CYS A 49 -9.11 2.79 -2.09
N PHE A 50 -8.15 3.25 -1.28
CA PHE A 50 -6.73 2.93 -1.45
C PHE A 50 -6.47 1.42 -1.37
N VAL A 51 -6.98 0.75 -0.35
CA VAL A 51 -6.83 -0.70 -0.15
C VAL A 51 -7.45 -1.49 -1.30
N MET A 52 -8.62 -1.10 -1.81
CA MET A 52 -9.25 -1.75 -2.96
C MET A 52 -8.37 -1.66 -4.21
N GLN A 53 -7.79 -0.50 -4.48
CA GLN A 53 -6.90 -0.31 -5.63
C GLN A 53 -5.61 -1.13 -5.50
N ILE A 54 -5.05 -1.25 -4.29
CA ILE A 54 -3.92 -2.16 -4.02
C ILE A 54 -4.29 -3.62 -4.33
N LYS A 55 -5.44 -4.10 -3.83
CA LYS A 55 -5.91 -5.47 -4.07
C LYS A 55 -6.00 -5.77 -5.57
N TRP A 56 -6.54 -4.84 -6.36
CA TRP A 56 -6.68 -5.00 -7.81
C TRP A 56 -5.35 -4.93 -8.55
N GLN A 57 -4.53 -3.91 -8.30
CA GLN A 57 -3.25 -3.69 -8.97
C GLN A 57 -2.26 -4.83 -8.75
N PHE A 58 -2.24 -5.39 -7.54
CA PHE A 58 -1.30 -6.43 -7.14
C PHE A 58 -1.88 -7.85 -7.19
N LYS A 59 -3.18 -8.00 -7.54
CA LYS A 59 -3.94 -9.27 -7.44
C LYS A 59 -3.80 -9.90 -6.05
N LEU A 60 -3.79 -9.05 -5.03
CA LEU A 60 -3.49 -9.45 -3.66
C LEU A 60 -4.72 -10.11 -3.04
N GLN A 61 -4.57 -11.37 -2.63
CA GLN A 61 -5.54 -12.05 -1.78
C GLN A 61 -5.11 -11.88 -0.33
N ALA A 62 -5.88 -11.10 0.43
CA ALA A 62 -5.65 -10.79 1.82
C ALA A 62 -7.00 -10.78 2.56
N THR A 63 -7.03 -11.35 3.77
CA THR A 63 -8.22 -11.41 4.64
C THR A 63 -8.46 -10.06 5.30
N GLN A 64 -9.62 -9.87 5.93
CA GLN A 64 -9.88 -8.65 6.71
C GLN A 64 -8.83 -8.46 7.83
N GLU A 65 -8.48 -9.54 8.52
CA GLU A 65 -7.44 -9.56 9.57
C GLU A 65 -6.07 -9.06 9.10
N ASP A 66 -5.69 -9.35 7.84
CA ASP A 66 -4.45 -8.80 7.26
C ASP A 66 -4.48 -7.26 7.19
N TRP A 67 -5.67 -6.65 7.02
CA TRP A 67 -5.84 -5.20 6.89
C TRP A 67 -6.10 -4.48 8.20
N ASP A 68 -6.71 -5.15 9.19
CA ASP A 68 -7.06 -4.55 10.48
C ASP A 68 -5.83 -4.03 11.25
N HIS A 69 -4.63 -4.53 10.91
CA HIS A 69 -3.36 -4.12 11.52
C HIS A 69 -2.51 -3.19 10.67
N ILE A 70 -2.98 -2.81 9.48
CA ILE A 70 -2.24 -1.95 8.56
C ILE A 70 -2.57 -0.49 8.86
N THR A 71 -1.56 0.23 9.34
CA THR A 71 -1.62 1.69 9.53
C THR A 71 -0.57 2.42 8.69
N THR A 72 0.38 1.70 8.08
CA THR A 72 1.51 2.29 7.33
C THR A 72 1.68 1.73 5.94
N ILE A 73 2.33 2.51 5.06
CA ILE A 73 2.72 2.07 3.71
C ILE A 73 3.66 0.86 3.76
N LYS A 74 4.62 0.85 4.69
CA LYS A 74 5.55 -0.27 4.87
C LYS A 74 4.83 -1.60 5.02
N GLN A 75 3.80 -1.66 5.86
CA GLN A 75 3.05 -2.89 6.12
C GLN A 75 2.34 -3.40 4.86
N ILE A 76 1.82 -2.50 4.02
CA ILE A 76 1.23 -2.87 2.72
C ILE A 76 2.30 -3.45 1.79
N VAL A 77 3.46 -2.80 1.69
CA VAL A 77 4.58 -3.26 0.86
C VAL A 77 5.05 -4.64 1.32
N ASP A 78 5.21 -4.83 2.62
CA ASP A 78 5.65 -6.09 3.20
C ASP A 78 4.62 -7.20 2.95
N LEU A 79 3.32 -6.92 3.07
CA LEU A 79 2.23 -7.86 2.73
C LEU A 79 2.28 -8.26 1.24
N ILE A 80 2.47 -7.32 0.32
CA ILE A 80 2.58 -7.60 -1.12
C ILE A 80 3.78 -8.52 -1.40
N VAL A 81 4.94 -8.22 -0.81
CA VAL A 81 6.16 -9.01 -1.00
C VAL A 81 5.99 -10.42 -0.43
N GLN A 82 5.42 -10.55 0.77
CA GLN A 82 5.15 -11.84 1.40
C GLN A 82 4.26 -12.72 0.53
N ARG A 83 3.11 -12.19 0.08
CA ARG A 83 2.12 -12.95 -0.72
C ARG A 83 2.64 -13.34 -2.10
N ARG A 84 3.51 -12.52 -2.71
CA ARG A 84 4.19 -12.86 -3.97
C ARG A 84 5.25 -13.94 -3.81
N SER A 85 5.95 -13.94 -2.68
CA SER A 85 6.96 -14.97 -2.36
C SER A 85 6.32 -16.33 -2.07
N SER A 86 5.10 -16.35 -1.52
CA SER A 86 4.32 -17.57 -1.27
C SER A 86 3.58 -18.13 -2.49
N SER A 87 3.59 -17.44 -3.64
CA SER A 87 3.00 -17.91 -4.91
C SER A 87 4.03 -18.55 -5.86
N LEU A 88 5.22 -18.91 -5.33
CA LEU A 88 6.26 -19.68 -6.01
C LEU A 88 6.23 -21.14 -5.55
#